data_AF-A0A8E0RSE4-F1
#
_entry.id   AF-A0A8E0RSE4-F1
#
_cell.length_a   1.000
_cell.length_b   1.000
_cell.length_c   1.000
_cell.angle_alpha   90.00
_cell.angle_beta   90.00
_cell.angle_gamma   90.00
#
_symmetry.space_group_name_H-M   'P 1'
#
loop_
_entity.id
_entity.type
_entity.pdbx_description
1 polymer ?
#
loop_
_entity_poly.entity_id
_entity_poly.type
_entity_poly.pdbx_seq_one_letter_code
_entity_poly.pdbx_strand_id
1 'polypeptide(L)'
;MHGIEEQTKESFWILRSRKTPFSVALNKVDPLYGRKSNPYLDIKTTHGSQNQTTLNDLDDHFNSVVQEFDLMELNAELFYRNSNQNSCISMVHTSANSSDGMGDLLVILCLDLQNKPSKRLAFSEKLHEFVMELNELQGLGTTISVIVVSGFIKESDTIVLASREGPIATQVHGLLQPTSMAELRAKVS
;
A
#
# COMPACT_ATOMS: atom_id res chain seq x y z
N MET A 1 -10.93 7.16 14.55
CA MET A 1 -11.37 6.58 15.84
C MET A 1 -10.23 6.09 16.74
N HIS A 2 -9.09 5.59 16.24
CA HIS A 2 -7.99 5.11 17.12
C HIS A 2 -6.66 5.87 16.95
N GLY A 3 -6.64 6.95 16.16
CA GLY A 3 -5.42 7.76 15.97
C GLY A 3 -4.26 6.94 15.40
N ILE A 4 -3.04 7.34 15.72
CA ILE A 4 -1.81 6.63 15.35
C ILE A 4 -1.41 5.66 16.47
N GLU A 5 -1.36 4.38 16.14
CA GLU A 5 -0.92 3.32 17.04
C GLU A 5 0.60 3.07 16.93
N GLU A 6 1.17 2.34 17.89
CA GLU A 6 2.61 2.03 17.95
C GLU A 6 3.11 1.35 16.65
N GLN A 7 2.30 0.43 16.10
CA GLN A 7 2.60 -0.27 14.84
C GLN A 7 2.66 0.69 13.64
N THR A 8 1.83 1.75 13.66
CA THR A 8 1.84 2.78 12.62
C THR A 8 3.14 3.59 12.71
N LYS A 9 3.61 3.92 13.92
CA LYS A 9 4.90 4.60 14.13
C LYS A 9 6.08 3.75 13.63
N GLU A 10 6.06 2.46 13.93
CA GLU A 10 7.07 1.51 13.43
C GLU A 10 7.09 1.49 11.89
N SER A 11 5.90 1.43 11.26
CA SER A 11 5.77 1.48 9.81
C SER A 11 6.39 2.74 9.22
N PHE A 12 6.15 3.91 9.83
CA PHE A 12 6.79 5.16 9.39
C PHE A 12 8.31 5.14 9.54
N TRP A 13 8.82 4.58 10.63
CA TRP A 13 10.27 4.46 10.83
C TRP A 13 10.92 3.58 9.75
N ILE A 14 10.29 2.45 9.40
CA ILE A 14 10.75 1.57 8.32
C ILE A 14 10.73 2.31 6.98
N LEU A 15 9.65 3.03 6.66
CA LEU A 15 9.53 3.78 5.41
C LEU A 15 10.56 4.90 5.31
N ARG A 16 10.79 5.65 6.40
CA ARG A 16 11.78 6.74 6.48
C ARG A 16 13.21 6.21 6.37
N SER A 17 13.55 5.14 7.08
CA SER A 17 14.89 4.55 7.03
C SER A 17 15.26 4.05 5.63
N ARG A 18 14.28 3.52 4.88
CA ARG A 18 14.45 3.05 3.49
C ARG A 18 14.23 4.14 2.43
N LYS A 19 13.87 5.36 2.83
CA LYS A 19 13.52 6.48 1.93
C LYS A 19 12.46 6.06 0.89
N THR A 20 11.48 5.28 1.36
CA THR A 20 10.39 4.79 0.53
C THR A 20 9.27 5.83 0.53
N PRO A 21 8.88 6.38 -0.64
CA PRO A 21 7.78 7.35 -0.71
C PRO A 21 6.45 6.65 -0.41
N PHE A 22 5.58 7.29 0.35
CA PHE A 22 4.29 6.74 0.77
C PHE A 22 3.24 7.84 0.89
N SER A 23 1.98 7.43 0.84
CA SER A 23 0.79 8.25 1.10
C SER A 23 -0.05 7.55 2.18
N VAL A 24 -0.89 8.30 2.88
CA VAL A 24 -1.62 7.79 4.06
C VAL A 24 -3.12 7.72 3.76
N ALA A 25 -3.71 6.56 3.97
CA ALA A 25 -5.15 6.36 3.88
C ALA A 25 -5.76 6.44 5.29
N LEU A 26 -6.54 7.49 5.55
CA LEU A 26 -7.34 7.68 6.76
C LEU A 26 -8.63 6.87 6.63
N ASN A 27 -8.51 5.57 6.92
CA ASN A 27 -9.59 4.60 6.75
C ASN A 27 -10.67 4.72 7.84
N LYS A 28 -11.83 4.10 7.58
CA LYS A 28 -13.01 4.01 8.46
C LYS A 28 -13.68 5.36 8.71
N VAL A 29 -13.93 6.11 7.66
CA VAL A 29 -14.77 7.32 7.73
C VAL A 29 -16.28 7.02 7.74
N ASP A 30 -16.67 5.78 7.42
CA ASP A 30 -18.06 5.31 7.39
C ASP A 30 -18.82 5.31 8.73
N PRO A 31 -18.20 5.10 9.92
CA PRO A 31 -18.96 5.05 11.17
C PRO A 31 -19.34 6.43 11.71
N LEU A 32 -18.97 7.52 11.02
CA LEU A 32 -19.30 8.86 11.44
C LEU A 32 -20.80 9.12 11.32
N TYR A 33 -21.38 9.66 12.38
CA TYR A 33 -22.82 9.85 12.47
C TYR A 33 -23.32 10.82 11.40
N GLY A 34 -24.37 10.42 10.69
CA GLY A 34 -25.01 11.24 9.65
C GLY A 34 -24.24 11.34 8.34
N ARG A 35 -23.11 10.63 8.18
CA ARG A 35 -22.36 10.60 6.91
C ARG A 35 -23.16 9.91 5.81
N LYS A 36 -23.16 10.52 4.62
CA LYS A 36 -23.68 9.95 3.38
C LYS A 36 -22.51 9.48 2.52
N SER A 37 -22.47 8.19 2.19
CA SER A 37 -21.45 7.62 1.31
C SER A 37 -21.85 7.76 -0.16
N ASN A 38 -20.84 7.94 -1.02
CA ASN A 38 -21.00 7.83 -2.47
C ASN A 38 -19.67 7.35 -3.09
N PRO A 39 -19.54 6.06 -3.44
CA PRO A 39 -18.29 5.52 -3.98
C PRO A 39 -17.96 5.98 -5.41
N TYR A 40 -18.92 6.57 -6.12
CA TYR A 40 -18.74 7.03 -7.49
C TYR A 40 -18.25 8.47 -7.59
N LEU A 41 -18.21 9.18 -6.47
CA LEU A 41 -17.74 10.55 -6.38
C LEU A 41 -16.36 10.60 -5.72
N ASP A 42 -15.60 11.63 -6.06
CA ASP A 42 -14.38 11.95 -5.35
C ASP A 42 -14.69 12.33 -3.90
N ILE A 43 -13.72 12.09 -3.03
CA ILE A 43 -13.91 12.33 -1.61
C ILE A 43 -14.13 13.81 -1.29
N LYS A 44 -13.54 14.73 -2.07
CA LYS A 44 -13.71 16.18 -1.89
C LYS A 44 -15.14 16.63 -2.16
N THR A 45 -15.77 16.17 -3.25
CA THR A 45 -17.18 16.45 -3.52
C THR A 45 -18.10 15.75 -2.51
N THR A 46 -17.76 14.52 -2.12
CA THR A 46 -18.50 13.79 -1.08
C THR A 46 -18.50 14.55 0.24
N HIS A 47 -17.35 15.09 0.66
CA HIS A 47 -17.24 15.97 1.84
C HIS A 47 -18.11 17.22 1.70
N GLY A 48 -18.10 17.89 0.55
CA GLY A 48 -18.91 19.10 0.31
C GLY A 48 -20.43 18.88 0.42
N SER A 49 -20.90 17.63 0.30
CA SER A 49 -22.33 17.27 0.42
C SER A 49 -22.78 16.87 1.83
N GLN A 50 -21.84 16.79 2.79
CA GLN A 50 -22.13 16.38 4.16
C GLN A 50 -22.73 17.50 5.01
N ASN A 51 -23.40 17.13 6.10
CA ASN A 51 -23.87 18.08 7.10
C ASN A 51 -22.69 18.71 7.84
N GLN A 52 -22.86 19.94 8.32
CA GLN A 52 -21.80 20.68 9.04
C GLN A 52 -21.29 19.93 10.27
N THR A 53 -22.17 19.26 11.02
CA THR A 53 -21.77 18.45 12.19
C THR A 53 -20.79 17.36 11.79
N THR A 54 -21.10 16.60 10.73
CA THR A 54 -20.23 15.53 10.22
C THR A 54 -18.91 16.07 9.66
N LEU A 55 -18.92 17.27 9.06
CA LEU A 55 -17.71 17.94 8.60
C LEU A 55 -16.80 18.35 9.75
N ASN A 56 -17.36 18.95 10.80
CA ASN A 56 -16.60 19.33 11.99
C ASN A 56 -15.99 18.08 12.65
N ASP A 57 -16.78 17.01 12.80
CA ASP A 57 -16.26 15.75 13.35
C ASP A 57 -15.09 15.20 12.51
N LEU A 58 -15.20 15.23 11.17
CA LEU A 58 -14.12 14.82 10.29
C LEU A 58 -12.86 15.68 10.46
N ASP A 59 -13.03 17.00 10.48
CA ASP A 59 -11.92 17.94 10.62
C ASP A 59 -11.25 17.79 12.00
N ASP A 60 -12.01 17.57 13.08
CA ASP A 60 -11.46 17.32 14.42
C ASP A 60 -10.60 16.05 14.45
N HIS A 61 -11.08 14.95 13.85
CA HIS A 61 -10.30 13.72 13.73
C HIS A 61 -9.06 13.90 12.85
N PHE A 62 -9.18 14.62 11.74
CA PHE A 62 -8.07 14.92 10.85
C PHE A 62 -7.00 15.75 11.55
N ASN A 63 -7.41 16.83 12.23
CA ASN A 63 -6.50 17.72 12.97
C ASN A 63 -5.77 16.96 14.09
N SER A 64 -6.45 16.06 14.79
CA SER A 64 -5.82 15.19 15.80
C SER A 64 -4.71 14.34 15.18
N VAL A 65 -4.95 13.74 14.01
CA VAL A 65 -3.94 12.93 13.32
C VAL A 65 -2.78 13.80 12.84
N VAL A 66 -3.06 14.95 12.23
CA VAL A 66 -2.02 15.89 11.77
C VAL A 66 -1.12 16.33 12.93
N GLN A 67 -1.68 16.65 14.09
CA GLN A 67 -0.91 16.99 15.30
C GLN A 67 0.04 15.86 15.71
N GLU A 68 -0.39 14.60 15.62
CA GLU A 68 0.48 13.45 15.92
C GLU A 68 1.59 13.28 14.87
N PHE A 69 1.33 13.58 13.60
CA PHE A 69 2.36 13.61 12.55
C PHE A 69 3.38 14.74 12.76
N ASP A 70 2.92 15.92 13.19
CA ASP A 70 3.79 17.05 13.53
C ASP A 70 4.73 16.71 14.69
N LEU A 71 4.24 15.99 15.70
CA LEU A 71 5.08 15.47 16.81
C LEU A 71 6.17 14.50 16.34
N MET A 72 5.97 13.85 15.19
CA MET A 72 6.96 12.98 14.54
C MET A 72 7.84 13.72 13.51
N GLU A 73 7.74 15.05 13.47
CA GLU A 73 8.42 15.93 12.50
C GLU A 73 8.07 15.60 11.04
N LEU A 74 6.83 15.16 10.79
CA LEU A 74 6.32 14.84 9.47
C LEU A 74 5.18 15.79 9.11
N ASN A 75 5.35 16.55 8.02
CA ASN A 75 4.25 17.36 7.50
C ASN A 75 3.27 16.44 6.76
N ALA A 76 1.99 16.56 7.08
CA ALA A 76 0.93 15.85 6.37
C ALA A 76 -0.27 16.76 6.11
N GLU A 77 -0.93 16.57 4.97
CA GLU A 77 -2.05 17.39 4.53
C GLU A 77 -2.99 16.55 3.64
N LEU A 78 -4.25 16.97 3.51
CA LEU A 78 -5.16 16.33 2.56
C LEU A 78 -4.63 16.45 1.14
N PHE A 79 -4.75 15.36 0.36
CA PHE A 79 -4.13 15.30 -0.97
C PHE A 79 -4.56 16.43 -1.92
N TYR A 80 -5.80 16.93 -1.80
CA TYR A 80 -6.33 18.03 -2.63
C TYR A 80 -5.97 19.43 -2.10
N ARG A 81 -5.39 19.53 -0.89
CA ARG A 81 -4.84 20.77 -0.30
C ARG A 81 -3.31 20.81 -0.38
N ASN A 82 -2.67 19.66 -0.59
CA ASN A 82 -1.22 19.53 -0.63
C ASN A 82 -0.62 20.11 -1.92
N SER A 83 0.03 21.27 -1.79
CA SER A 83 0.76 21.93 -2.90
C SER A 83 2.14 21.35 -3.16
N ASN A 84 2.76 20.63 -2.20
CA ASN A 84 4.11 20.10 -2.33
C ASN A 84 4.23 18.65 -1.84
N GLN A 85 4.02 17.73 -2.77
CA GLN A 85 4.06 16.27 -2.53
C GLN A 85 5.45 15.73 -2.16
N ASN A 86 6.54 16.50 -2.38
CA ASN A 86 7.89 16.05 -2.04
C ASN A 86 8.23 16.26 -0.56
N SER A 87 7.65 17.27 0.08
CA SER A 87 7.94 17.64 1.47
C SER A 87 6.78 17.39 2.43
N CYS A 88 5.57 17.16 1.90
CA CYS A 88 4.36 16.95 2.67
C CYS A 88 3.68 15.66 2.22
N ILE A 89 3.33 14.81 3.19
CA ILE A 89 2.67 13.52 2.98
C ILE A 89 1.20 13.76 2.65
N SER A 90 0.74 13.20 1.53
CA SER A 90 -0.66 13.27 1.12
C SER A 90 -1.52 12.27 1.90
N MET A 91 -2.58 12.76 2.53
CA MET A 91 -3.60 11.98 3.23
C MET A 91 -4.90 11.90 2.43
N VAL A 92 -5.57 10.74 2.47
CA VAL A 92 -6.88 10.51 1.83
C VAL A 92 -7.84 9.91 2.84
N HIS A 93 -9.01 10.51 2.99
CA HIS A 93 -10.12 9.89 3.70
C HIS A 93 -10.66 8.71 2.89
N THR A 94 -10.67 7.52 3.48
CA THR A 94 -11.14 6.31 2.79
C THR A 94 -12.10 5.51 3.66
N SER A 95 -12.98 4.76 2.99
CA SER A 95 -13.83 3.76 3.62
C SER A 95 -13.68 2.46 2.86
N ALA A 96 -13.01 1.48 3.45
CA ALA A 96 -12.91 0.15 2.86
C ALA A 96 -14.29 -0.55 2.74
N ASN A 97 -15.25 -0.19 3.61
CA ASN A 97 -16.58 -0.79 3.65
C ASN A 97 -17.48 -0.22 2.52
N SER A 98 -17.52 1.10 2.40
CA SER A 98 -18.38 1.78 1.43
C SER A 98 -17.67 2.14 0.12
N SER A 99 -16.36 1.88 0.04
CA SER A 99 -15.48 2.22 -1.10
C SER A 99 -15.30 3.72 -1.38
N ASP A 100 -15.73 4.60 -0.48
CA ASP A 100 -15.46 6.05 -0.59
C ASP A 100 -13.95 6.30 -0.59
N GLY A 101 -13.48 7.19 -1.47
CA GLY A 101 -12.08 7.63 -1.52
C GLY A 101 -11.09 6.61 -2.09
N MET A 102 -11.54 5.40 -2.47
CA MET A 102 -10.66 4.42 -3.11
C MET A 102 -10.18 4.88 -4.49
N GLY A 103 -11.05 5.56 -5.25
CA GLY A 103 -10.67 6.19 -6.51
C GLY A 103 -9.59 7.25 -6.32
N ASP A 104 -9.74 8.12 -5.32
CA ASP A 104 -8.75 9.14 -4.97
C ASP A 104 -7.40 8.53 -4.56
N LEU A 105 -7.43 7.45 -3.76
CA LEU A 105 -6.23 6.73 -3.36
C LEU A 105 -5.47 6.16 -4.57
N LEU A 106 -6.19 5.56 -5.53
CA LEU A 106 -5.59 5.05 -6.77
C LEU A 106 -5.00 6.18 -7.62
N VAL A 107 -5.69 7.32 -7.70
CA VAL A 107 -5.18 8.50 -8.43
C VAL A 107 -3.85 8.97 -7.85
N ILE A 108 -3.74 9.08 -6.52
CA ILE A 108 -2.49 9.51 -5.87
C ILE A 108 -1.38 8.50 -6.11
N LEU A 109 -1.65 7.21 -6.01
CA LEU A 109 -0.66 6.18 -6.32
C LEU A 109 -0.14 6.32 -7.75
N CYS A 110 -1.04 6.55 -8.71
CA CYS A 110 -0.66 6.80 -10.10
C CYS A 110 0.20 8.07 -10.26
N LEU A 111 -0.17 9.17 -9.61
CA LEU A 111 0.59 10.42 -9.64
C LEU A 111 1.98 10.27 -9.01
N ASP A 112 2.06 9.61 -7.85
CA ASP A 112 3.31 9.34 -7.14
C ASP A 112 4.23 8.43 -7.97
N LEU A 113 3.69 7.49 -8.74
CA LEU A 113 4.46 6.63 -9.64
C LEU A 113 4.94 7.38 -10.89
N GLN A 114 4.12 8.26 -11.47
CA GLN A 114 4.49 9.06 -12.64
C GLN A 114 5.60 10.08 -12.33
N ASN A 115 5.55 10.70 -11.14
CA ASN A 115 6.52 11.70 -10.73
C ASN A 115 7.85 11.10 -10.24
N LYS A 116 7.93 9.78 -10.04
CA LYS A 116 9.15 9.09 -9.61
C LYS A 116 10.15 8.94 -10.75
N PRO A 117 11.46 8.85 -10.44
CA PRO A 117 12.48 8.75 -11.47
C PRO A 117 12.27 7.49 -12.31
N SER A 118 12.08 7.69 -13.61
CA SER A 118 11.91 6.66 -14.64
C SER A 118 12.95 5.54 -14.55
N LYS A 119 14.16 5.84 -14.05
CA LYS A 119 15.24 4.86 -13.80
C LYS A 119 14.86 3.72 -12.83
N ARG A 120 13.93 3.93 -11.89
CA ARG A 120 13.46 2.87 -10.97
C ARG A 120 12.34 2.00 -11.55
N LEU A 121 11.66 2.49 -12.58
CA LEU A 121 10.56 1.79 -13.27
C LEU A 121 11.01 1.22 -14.62
N ALA A 122 12.20 1.60 -15.10
CA ALA A 122 12.75 1.12 -16.35
C ALA A 122 13.00 -0.39 -16.26
N PHE A 123 12.45 -1.10 -17.25
CA PHE A 123 12.69 -2.52 -17.39
C PHE A 123 14.18 -2.81 -17.59
N SER A 124 14.68 -3.83 -16.88
CA SER A 124 16.01 -4.40 -17.05
C SER A 124 15.90 -5.89 -17.37
N GLU A 125 16.70 -6.37 -18.32
CA GLU A 125 16.78 -7.80 -18.63
C GLU A 125 17.43 -8.62 -17.50
N LYS A 126 18.17 -7.97 -16.59
CA LYS A 126 18.72 -8.63 -15.41
C LYS A 126 17.58 -9.00 -14.46
N LEU A 127 17.56 -10.26 -14.03
CA LEU A 127 16.64 -10.73 -13.01
C LEU A 127 16.91 -9.97 -11.70
N HIS A 128 15.86 -9.37 -11.17
CA HIS A 128 15.85 -8.74 -9.86
C HIS A 128 14.61 -9.20 -9.11
N GLU A 129 14.83 -10.00 -8.08
CA GLU A 129 13.82 -10.78 -7.42
C GLU A 129 13.97 -10.76 -5.90
N PHE A 130 12.85 -10.99 -5.19
CA PHE A 130 12.82 -11.16 -3.75
C PHE A 130 12.06 -12.43 -3.39
N VAL A 131 12.71 -13.34 -2.66
CA VAL A 131 12.05 -14.50 -2.06
C VAL A 131 11.20 -14.03 -0.89
N MET A 132 9.90 -14.29 -0.96
CA MET A 132 8.93 -13.90 0.07
C MET A 132 8.80 -14.97 1.14
N GLU A 133 8.44 -16.17 0.73
CA GLU A 133 8.08 -17.27 1.65
C GLU A 133 8.29 -18.63 0.98
N LEU A 134 8.47 -19.65 1.81
CA LEU A 134 8.44 -21.05 1.39
C LEU A 134 7.13 -21.66 1.86
N ASN A 135 6.40 -22.28 0.92
CA ASN A 135 5.11 -22.90 1.16
C ASN A 135 5.12 -24.37 0.72
N GLU A 136 4.46 -25.25 1.46
CA GLU A 136 4.19 -26.60 0.99
C GLU A 136 2.82 -26.66 0.29
N LEU A 137 2.82 -27.04 -0.99
CA LEU A 137 1.61 -27.25 -1.77
C LEU A 137 1.38 -28.74 -1.99
N GLN A 138 0.17 -29.20 -1.68
CA GLN A 138 -0.21 -30.59 -1.85
C GLN A 138 -0.08 -31.00 -3.33
N GLY A 139 0.70 -32.05 -3.59
CA GLY A 139 0.98 -32.55 -4.93
C GLY A 139 2.17 -31.91 -5.65
N LEU A 140 2.66 -30.75 -5.20
CA LEU A 140 3.82 -30.05 -5.79
C LEU A 140 5.03 -30.00 -4.86
N GLY A 141 4.85 -30.36 -3.58
CA GLY A 141 5.92 -30.33 -2.58
C GLY A 141 6.23 -28.90 -2.14
N THR A 142 7.49 -28.63 -1.83
CA THR A 142 7.94 -27.30 -1.40
C THR A 142 7.98 -26.34 -2.59
N THR A 143 7.30 -25.22 -2.45
CA THR A 143 7.21 -24.13 -3.42
C THR A 143 7.73 -22.84 -2.80
N ILE A 144 8.16 -21.91 -3.65
CA ILE A 144 8.76 -20.65 -3.23
C ILE A 144 7.98 -19.52 -3.87
N SER A 145 7.44 -18.63 -3.03
CA SER A 145 6.81 -17.40 -3.49
C SER A 145 7.90 -16.36 -3.72
N VAL A 146 7.95 -15.79 -4.93
CA VAL A 146 8.98 -14.83 -5.34
C VAL A 146 8.32 -13.61 -5.98
N ILE A 147 8.73 -12.41 -5.57
CA ILE A 147 8.38 -11.17 -6.25
C ILE A 147 9.46 -10.87 -7.28
N VAL A 148 9.08 -10.89 -8.56
CA VAL A 148 9.98 -10.48 -9.66
C VAL A 148 9.76 -9.00 -9.94
N VAL A 149 10.78 -8.19 -9.69
CA VAL A 149 10.78 -6.73 -9.92
C VAL A 149 11.17 -6.40 -11.36
N SER A 150 12.14 -7.14 -11.91
CA SER A 150 12.62 -6.97 -13.29
C SER A 150 13.22 -8.27 -13.83
N GLY A 151 13.31 -8.38 -15.15
CA GLY A 151 13.86 -9.54 -15.84
C GLY A 151 12.83 -10.62 -16.13
N PHE A 152 13.30 -11.84 -16.37
CA PHE A 152 12.45 -12.98 -16.72
C PHE A 152 12.93 -14.24 -15.99
N ILE A 153 11.97 -15.08 -15.63
CA ILE A 153 12.21 -16.47 -15.17
C ILE A 153 11.42 -17.36 -16.12
N LYS A 154 12.04 -18.44 -16.57
CA LYS A 154 11.39 -19.44 -17.43
C LYS A 154 11.42 -20.81 -16.75
N GLU A 155 10.50 -21.65 -17.16
CA GLU A 155 10.57 -23.07 -16.82
C GLU A 155 11.87 -23.68 -17.38
N SER A 156 12.44 -24.62 -16.63
CA SER A 156 13.76 -25.21 -16.87
C SER A 156 14.97 -24.30 -16.63
N ASP A 157 14.78 -23.03 -16.22
CA ASP A 157 15.92 -22.21 -15.78
C ASP A 157 16.56 -22.83 -14.53
N THR A 158 17.88 -22.82 -14.48
CA THR A 158 18.63 -23.23 -13.28
C THR A 158 18.76 -22.04 -12.34
N ILE A 159 18.23 -22.18 -11.14
CA ILE A 159 18.27 -21.17 -10.09
C ILE A 159 19.18 -21.62 -8.95
N VAL A 160 19.78 -20.65 -8.25
CA VAL A 160 20.59 -20.89 -7.07
C VAL A 160 19.95 -20.19 -5.89
N LEU A 161 19.61 -20.96 -4.86
CA LEU A 161 18.93 -20.50 -3.66
C LEU A 161 19.88 -20.55 -2.47
N ALA A 162 19.84 -19.53 -1.62
CA ALA A 162 20.56 -19.56 -0.35
C ALA A 162 19.74 -20.32 0.70
N SER A 163 20.28 -21.41 1.24
CA SER A 163 19.69 -22.15 2.35
C SER A 163 20.57 -22.08 3.60
N ARG A 164 20.05 -22.51 4.75
CA ARG A 164 20.82 -22.60 6.01
C ARG A 164 21.99 -23.57 5.92
N GLU A 165 21.88 -24.59 5.08
CA GLU A 165 22.88 -25.65 4.92
C GLU A 165 23.87 -25.37 3.78
N GLY A 166 23.67 -24.27 3.04
CA GLY A 166 24.49 -23.87 1.90
C GLY A 166 23.67 -23.50 0.66
N PRO A 167 24.35 -23.20 -0.46
CA PRO A 167 23.68 -22.90 -1.72
C PRO A 167 23.03 -24.16 -2.31
N ILE A 168 21.79 -24.03 -2.79
CA ILE A 168 21.06 -25.09 -3.49
C ILE A 168 20.91 -24.67 -4.95
N ALA A 169 21.49 -25.43 -5.87
CA ALA A 169 21.23 -25.26 -7.30
C ALA A 169 20.13 -26.24 -7.73
N THR A 170 19.04 -25.72 -8.30
CA THR A 170 17.91 -26.53 -8.77
C THR A 170 17.32 -25.96 -10.05
N GLN A 171 16.44 -26.69 -10.72
CA GLN A 171 15.74 -26.24 -11.91
C GLN A 171 14.29 -25.84 -11.59
N VAL A 172 13.80 -24.79 -12.25
CA VAL A 172 12.41 -24.38 -12.17
C VAL A 172 11.53 -25.42 -12.87
N HIS A 173 10.78 -26.20 -12.10
CA HIS A 173 9.87 -27.23 -12.63
C HIS A 173 8.58 -26.66 -13.22
N GLY A 174 8.11 -25.53 -12.70
CA GLY A 174 6.90 -24.87 -13.15
C GLY A 174 6.73 -23.51 -12.51
N LEU A 175 6.04 -22.60 -13.20
CA LEU A 175 5.71 -21.27 -12.69
C LEU A 175 4.23 -21.21 -12.36
N LEU A 176 3.91 -21.07 -11.07
CA LEU A 176 2.54 -20.94 -10.61
C LEU A 176 2.18 -19.46 -10.55
N GLN A 177 1.08 -19.10 -11.20
CA GLN A 177 0.46 -17.80 -11.00
C GLN A 177 -0.71 -17.97 -10.03
N PRO A 178 -0.87 -17.06 -9.05
CA PRO A 178 -2.04 -17.09 -8.21
C PRO A 178 -3.29 -16.95 -9.08
N THR A 179 -4.30 -17.76 -8.80
CA THR A 179 -5.61 -17.57 -9.42
C THR A 179 -6.07 -16.16 -9.10
N SER A 180 -6.72 -15.49 -10.06
CA SER A 180 -7.30 -14.16 -9.88
C SER A 180 -7.91 -14.00 -8.48
N MET A 181 -7.36 -13.06 -7.69
CA MET A 181 -7.79 -12.71 -6.32
C MET A 181 -7.56 -13.76 -5.21
N ALA A 182 -6.83 -14.85 -5.45
CA ALA A 182 -6.63 -15.90 -4.46
C ALA A 182 -5.71 -15.48 -3.29
N GLU A 183 -4.62 -14.76 -3.57
CA GLU A 183 -3.68 -14.30 -2.53
C GLU A 183 -4.24 -13.17 -1.65
N LEU A 184 -5.10 -12.31 -2.20
CA LEU A 184 -5.75 -11.24 -1.45
C LEU A 184 -6.82 -11.75 -0.48
N ARG A 185 -7.31 -12.97 -0.71
CA ARG A 185 -8.23 -13.63 0.22
C ARG A 185 -7.38 -14.31 1.28
N ALA A 186 -7.15 -13.60 2.39
CA ALA A 186 -6.75 -14.26 3.62
C ALA A 186 -7.65 -15.48 3.82
N LYS A 187 -7.06 -16.67 3.97
CA LYS A 187 -7.81 -17.85 4.40
C LYS A 187 -8.48 -17.45 5.71
N VAL A 188 -9.80 -17.25 5.67
CA VAL A 188 -10.62 -17.16 6.87
C VAL A 188 -10.48 -18.53 7.51
N SER A 189 -9.68 -18.60 8.59
CA SER A 189 -9.57 -19.77 9.45
C SER A 189 -10.86 -20.00 10.20
#